data_AF-A0A3R8QDV9-F1
#
_entry.id   AF-A0A3R8QDV9-F1
#
_cell.length_a   1.000
_cell.length_b   1.000
_cell.length_c   1.000
_cell.angle_alpha   90.00
_cell.angle_beta   90.00
_cell.angle_gamma   90.00
#
_symmetry.space_group_name_H-M   'P 1'
#
loop_
_entity.id
_entity.type
_entity.pdbx_description
1 polymer ?
#
loop_
_entity_poly.entity_id
_entity_poly.type
_entity_poly.pdbx_seq_one_letter_code
_entity_poly.pdbx_strand_id
1 'polypeptide(L)' 'MERLNVGRTKVYDLIRTRRLVSIKVDGCRRIPTDAVRAFITGQIGETA' A
#
# COMPACT_ATOMS: atom_id res chain seq x y z
N MET A 1 -1.01 -10.65 3.91
CA MET A 1 -0.24 -9.39 3.80
C MET A 1 1.24 -9.75 3.70
N GLU A 2 1.64 -10.48 2.67
CA GLU A 2 2.98 -11.10 2.67
C GLU A 2 4.02 -10.29 1.89
N ARG A 3 3.59 -9.36 1.02
CA ARG A 3 4.51 -8.60 0.15
C ARG A 3 5.13 -7.35 0.78
N LEU A 4 4.48 -6.77 1.79
CA LEU A 4 4.94 -5.54 2.45
C LEU A 4 5.53 -5.80 3.84
N ASN A 5 5.28 -6.97 4.45
CA ASN A 5 5.63 -7.25 5.85
C ASN A 5 5.15 -6.16 6.85
N VAL A 6 4.13 -5.40 6.47
CA VAL A 6 3.53 -4.33 7.28
C VAL A 6 2.29 -4.86 7.98
N GLY A 7 2.12 -4.52 9.26
CA GLY A 7 0.95 -4.87 10.05
C GLY A 7 -0.36 -4.30 9.50
N ARG A 8 -1.48 -4.99 9.78
CA ARG A 8 -2.82 -4.67 9.26
C ARG A 8 -3.24 -3.22 9.50
N THR A 9 -3.00 -2.74 10.71
CA THR A 9 -3.31 -1.37 11.14
C THR A 9 -2.60 -0.34 10.28
N LYS A 10 -1.31 -0.55 10.02
CA LYS A 10 -0.49 0.37 9.24
C LYS A 10 -0.88 0.35 7.76
N VAL A 11 -1.27 -0.82 7.22
CA VAL A 11 -1.84 -0.87 5.85
C VAL A 11 -3.15 -0.09 5.76
N TYR A 12 -4.05 -0.23 6.74
CA TYR A 12 -5.28 0.56 6.76
C TYR A 12 -5.02 2.05 6.91
N ASP A 13 -4.03 2.45 7.70
CA ASP A 13 -3.57 3.83 7.82
C ASP A 13 -3.04 4.38 6.49
N LEU A 14 -2.23 3.59 5.77
CA LEU A 14 -1.71 3.95 4.44
C LEU A 14 -2.84 4.09 3.39
N ILE A 15 -3.85 3.23 3.45
CA ILE A 15 -5.03 3.36 2.59
C ILE A 15 -5.85 4.60 2.98
N ARG A 16 -6.01 4.87 4.28
CA ARG A 16 -6.75 6.04 4.80
C ARG A 16 -6.08 7.35 4.42
N THR A 17 -4.75 7.41 4.50
CA THR A 17 -3.93 8.57 4.14
C THR A 17 -3.73 8.71 2.62
N ARG A 18 -4.36 7.83 1.81
CA ARG A 18 -4.20 7.77 0.34
C ARG A 18 -2.75 7.56 -0.13
N ARG A 19 -1.86 7.12 0.76
CA ARG A 19 -0.47 6.77 0.44
C ARG A 19 -0.35 5.40 -0.22
N LEU A 20 -1.33 4.52 -0.03
CA LEU A 20 -1.41 3.23 -0.70
C LEU A 20 -2.74 3.09 -1.43
N VAL A 21 -2.67 2.97 -2.75
CA VAL A 21 -3.86 2.80 -3.59
C VAL A 21 -4.47 1.42 -3.32
N SER A 22 -5.77 1.40 -3.07
CA SER A 22 -6.54 0.17 -2.92
C SER A 22 -7.71 0.17 -3.91
N ILE A 23 -7.95 -0.96 -4.53
CA ILE A 23 -9.12 -1.18 -5.38
C ILE A 23 -10.14 -2.05 -4.60
N LYS A 24 -11.42 -1.69 -4.69
CA LYS A 24 -12.50 -2.51 -4.14
C LYS A 24 -12.97 -3.45 -5.26
N VAL A 25 -12.79 -4.75 -5.07
CA VAL A 25 -13.25 -5.78 -6.00
C VAL A 25 -14.18 -6.69 -5.21
N ASP A 26 -15.46 -6.69 -5.58
CA ASP A 26 -16.48 -7.59 -5.02
C ASP A 26 -16.50 -7.63 -3.47
N GLY A 27 -16.58 -6.46 -2.84
CA GLY A 27 -16.58 -6.35 -1.37
C GLY A 27 -15.22 -6.52 -0.69
N CYS A 28 -14.19 -7.02 -1.39
CA CYS A 28 -12.84 -7.14 -0.88
C CYS A 28 -11.96 -5.95 -1.32
N ARG A 29 -11.14 -5.41 -0.41
CA ARG A 29 -10.07 -4.47 -0.78
C ARG A 29 -8.85 -5.25 -1.24
N ARG A 30 -8.44 -5.03 -2.49
CA ARG A 30 -7.20 -5.54 -3.07
C ARG A 30 -6.22 -4.40 -3.26
N ILE A 31 -4.95 -4.68 -3.03
CA ILE A 31 -3.86 -3.74 -3.26
C ILE A 31 -3.14 -4.22 -4.52
N PRO A 32 -3.12 -3.44 -5.61
CA PRO A 32 -2.43 -3.83 -6.82
C PRO A 32 -0.92 -3.85 -6.57
N THR A 33 -0.22 -4.80 -7.22
CA THR A 33 1.24 -4.94 -7.10
C THR A 33 1.98 -3.66 -7.49
N ASP A 34 1.47 -2.96 -8.50
CA ASP A 34 2.02 -1.70 -8.97
C ASP A 34 2.00 -0.61 -7.89
N ALA A 35 0.88 -0.47 -7.17
CA ALA A 35 0.79 0.48 -6.05
C ALA A 35 1.79 0.17 -4.93
N VAL A 36 2.08 -1.11 -4.68
CA VAL A 36 3.13 -1.50 -3.72
C VAL A 36 4.51 -1.07 -4.24
N ARG A 37 4.81 -1.30 -5.51
CA ARG A 37 6.10 -0.91 -6.12
C ARG A 37 6.28 0.60 -6.14
N ALA A 38 5.23 1.35 -6.49
CA ALA A 38 5.23 2.81 -6.47
C ALA A 38 5.43 3.36 -5.05
N PHE A 39 4.76 2.77 -4.06
CA PHE A 39 4.95 3.14 -2.65
C PHE A 39 6.41 2.92 -2.20
N ILE A 40 7.00 1.75 -2.48
CA ILE A 40 8.39 1.45 -2.13
C ILE A 40 9.35 2.43 -2.83
N THR A 41 9.15 2.67 -4.13
CA THR A 41 9.98 3.59 -4.90
C THR A 41 9.91 5.03 -4.35
N GLY A 42 8.72 5.49 -3.98
CA GLY A 42 8.54 6.80 -3.36
C GLY A 42 9.22 6.93 -1.99
N GLN A 43 9.25 5.86 -1.19
CA GLN A 43 9.96 5.86 0.10
C GLN A 43 11.48 5.79 -0.05
N ILE A 44 11.98 5.09 -1.08
CA ILE A 44 13.42 5.07 -1.40
C ILE A 44 13.87 6.44 -1.94
N GLY A 45 13.02 7.13 -2.70
CA GLY A 45 13.29 8.47 -3.22
C GLY A 45 13.24 9.59 -2.17
N GLU A 46 12.43 9.45 -1.10
CA GLU A 46 12.41 10.41 0.03
C GLU A 46 13.62 10.29 0.98
N THR A 47 14.45 9.25 0.85
CA THR A 47 15.66 9.04 1.67
C THR A 47 16.97 9.27 0.90
N ALA A 48 16.95 10.18 -0.09
CA ALA A 48 18.13 10.64 -0.81
C ALA A 48 18.47 12.09 -0.45
#